data_AF-A0A961UWJ5-F1
#
_entry.id   AF-A0A961UWJ5-F1
#
_cell.length_a   1.000
_cell.length_b   1.000
_cell.length_c   1.000
_cell.angle_alpha   90.00
_cell.angle_beta   90.00
_cell.angle_gamma   90.00
#
_symmetry.space_group_name_H-M   'P 1'
#
loop_
_entity.id
_entity.type
_entity.pdbx_description
1 polymer ?
#
loop_
_entity_poly.entity_id
_entity_poly.type
_entity_poly.pdbx_seq_one_letter_code
_entity_poly.pdbx_strand_id
1 'polypeptide(L)'
;MPWWVSPWVGLSALIVGILLSIRPVFLFLIEVARTQPGVLGAVIAAGIGFAGVILTTRQGFRNLILSQQDQARREREARDHQRAISEEQRSRQASDDLRALASALLGELGAAVVSVEKMRKWAALQQALYAAMGETRVSVPVNLSNSFPQFDALVFKANIKELGKLGPSTCGDVVDVYQLLRIRDQQPPVEGVTGEHVSIVMKGFKEGFDEWILDALHVQKRLLAAMDSRDDPGSLYDERRRREAERVQ
;
A
#
# COMPACT_ATOMS: atom_id res chain seq x y z
N MET A 1 21.96 31.05 -48.97
CA MET A 1 20.73 31.87 -48.97
C MET A 1 20.06 31.75 -47.62
N PRO A 2 19.50 32.83 -47.04
CA PRO A 2 18.79 32.75 -45.76
C PRO A 2 17.59 31.81 -45.86
N TRP A 3 17.41 30.93 -44.89
CA TRP A 3 16.37 29.88 -44.87
C TRP A 3 14.93 30.40 -44.94
N TRP A 4 14.72 31.68 -44.59
CA TRP A 4 13.42 32.34 -44.71
C TRP A 4 13.09 32.79 -46.15
N VAL A 5 14.07 32.93 -47.06
CA VAL A 5 13.82 33.42 -48.43
C VAL A 5 13.10 32.38 -49.30
N SER A 6 13.40 31.09 -49.12
CA SER A 6 12.82 30.00 -49.93
C SER A 6 11.28 29.92 -49.80
N PRO A 7 10.67 29.99 -48.59
CA PRO A 7 9.22 30.09 -48.43
C PRO A 7 8.61 31.30 -49.15
N TRP A 8 9.25 32.47 -49.09
CA TRP A 8 8.73 33.69 -49.72
C TRP A 8 8.78 33.63 -51.24
N VAL A 9 9.84 33.05 -51.82
CA VAL A 9 9.94 32.85 -53.28
C VAL A 9 8.89 31.85 -53.77
N GLY A 10 8.66 30.76 -53.03
CA GLY A 10 7.59 29.80 -53.33
C GLY A 10 6.20 30.43 -53.25
N LEU A 11 5.93 31.23 -52.21
CA LEU A 11 4.64 31.91 -52.03
C LEU A 11 4.40 32.96 -53.14
N SER A 12 5.43 33.72 -53.51
CA SER A 12 5.32 34.74 -54.57
C SER A 12 5.19 34.13 -55.95
N ALA A 13 5.91 33.04 -56.26
CA ALA A 13 5.70 32.29 -57.50
C ALA A 13 4.29 31.69 -57.59
N LEU A 14 3.74 31.21 -56.47
CA LEU A 14 2.37 30.69 -56.40
C LEU A 14 1.33 31.79 -56.56
N ILE A 15 1.51 32.96 -55.92
CA ILE A 15 0.64 34.13 -56.10
C ILE A 15 0.69 34.64 -57.55
N VAL A 16 1.87 34.72 -58.17
CA VAL A 16 2.03 35.12 -59.58
C VAL A 16 1.40 34.11 -60.52
N GLY A 17 1.58 32.80 -60.27
CA GLY A 17 0.91 31.75 -61.02
C GLY A 17 -0.62 31.83 -60.93
N ILE A 18 -1.17 32.11 -59.74
CA ILE A 18 -2.60 32.35 -59.55
C ILE A 18 -3.05 33.60 -60.30
N LEU A 19 -2.34 34.72 -60.19
CA LEU A 19 -2.66 35.98 -60.87
C LEU A 19 -2.61 35.85 -62.41
N LEU A 20 -1.61 35.14 -62.94
CA LEU A 20 -1.49 34.88 -64.37
C LEU A 20 -2.58 33.91 -64.88
N SER A 21 -3.03 32.97 -64.06
CA SER A 21 -4.14 32.07 -64.37
C SER A 21 -5.51 32.77 -64.28
N ILE A 22 -5.63 33.84 -63.49
CA ILE A 22 -6.85 34.67 -63.40
C ILE A 22 -7.08 35.49 -64.67
N ARG A 23 -6.01 35.95 -65.35
CA ARG A 23 -6.12 36.81 -66.55
C ARG A 23 -6.94 36.16 -67.70
N PRO A 24 -6.69 34.92 -68.13
CA PRO A 24 -7.52 34.28 -69.16
C PRO A 24 -8.96 34.04 -68.69
N VAL A 25 -9.18 33.77 -67.40
CA VAL A 25 -10.53 33.67 -66.81
C VAL A 25 -11.26 35.02 -66.87
N PHE A 26 -10.56 36.12 -66.58
CA PHE A 26 -11.13 37.46 -66.63
C PHE A 26 -11.47 37.89 -68.06
N LEU A 27 -10.58 37.60 -69.02
CA LEU A 27 -10.85 37.83 -70.44
C LEU A 27 -12.02 36.98 -70.96
N PHE A 28 -12.09 35.71 -70.55
CA PHE A 28 -13.22 34.82 -70.84
C PHE A 28 -14.54 35.35 -70.25
N LEU A 29 -14.53 35.82 -69.01
CA LEU A 29 -15.72 36.43 -68.37
C LEU A 29 -16.19 37.70 -69.10
N ILE A 30 -15.26 38.54 -69.56
CA ILE A 30 -15.59 39.74 -70.35
C ILE A 30 -16.21 39.34 -71.71
N GLU A 31 -15.67 38.31 -72.36
CA GLU A 31 -16.18 37.84 -73.66
C GLU A 31 -17.57 37.20 -73.53
N VAL A 32 -17.77 36.37 -72.50
CA VAL A 32 -19.08 35.78 -72.16
C VAL A 32 -20.10 36.85 -71.77
N ALA A 33 -19.68 37.90 -71.06
CA ALA A 33 -20.55 39.04 -70.71
C ALA A 33 -21.07 39.79 -71.95
N ARG A 34 -20.25 39.88 -73.01
CA ARG A 34 -20.61 40.54 -74.27
C ARG A 34 -21.50 39.67 -75.16
N THR A 35 -21.27 38.37 -75.18
CA THR A 35 -21.94 37.45 -76.10
C THR A 35 -23.20 36.80 -75.53
N GLN A 36 -23.23 36.52 -74.22
CA GLN A 36 -24.35 35.86 -73.53
C GLN A 36 -24.51 36.40 -72.10
N PRO A 37 -25.18 37.56 -71.90
CA PRO A 37 -25.26 38.23 -70.60
C PRO A 37 -25.90 37.36 -69.49
N GLY A 38 -26.75 36.38 -69.85
CA GLY A 38 -27.33 35.43 -68.90
C GLY A 38 -26.32 34.46 -68.26
N VAL A 39 -25.22 34.14 -68.96
CA VAL A 39 -24.19 33.19 -68.46
C VAL A 39 -23.27 33.85 -67.44
N LEU A 40 -22.97 35.15 -67.60
CA LEU A 40 -22.19 35.90 -66.61
C LEU A 40 -22.87 35.91 -65.24
N GLY A 41 -24.20 36.09 -65.23
CA GLY A 41 -25.01 36.02 -64.01
C GLY A 41 -24.87 34.67 -63.30
N ALA A 42 -24.88 33.57 -64.06
CA ALA A 42 -24.70 32.22 -63.51
C ALA A 42 -23.30 31.99 -62.93
N VAL A 43 -22.24 32.52 -63.56
CA VAL A 43 -20.87 32.37 -63.04
C VAL A 43 -20.64 33.21 -61.78
N ILE A 44 -21.16 34.44 -61.73
CA ILE A 44 -21.09 35.27 -60.52
C ILE A 44 -21.90 34.62 -59.39
N ALA A 45 -23.11 34.11 -59.67
CA ALA A 45 -23.92 33.40 -58.70
C ALA A 45 -23.22 32.12 -58.19
N ALA A 46 -22.57 31.36 -59.07
CA ALA A 46 -21.77 30.20 -58.68
C ALA A 46 -20.56 30.58 -57.81
N GLY A 47 -19.88 31.69 -58.11
CA GLY A 47 -18.76 32.21 -57.31
C GLY A 47 -19.20 32.64 -55.91
N ILE A 48 -20.32 33.36 -55.79
CA ILE A 48 -20.92 33.75 -54.50
C ILE A 48 -21.35 32.50 -53.72
N GLY A 49 -22.00 31.54 -54.39
CA GLY A 49 -22.39 30.26 -53.78
C GLY A 49 -21.20 29.48 -53.23
N PHE A 50 -20.13 29.36 -54.01
CA PHE A 50 -18.91 28.67 -53.59
C PHE A 50 -18.19 29.38 -52.43
N ALA A 51 -18.11 30.71 -52.46
CA ALA A 51 -17.57 31.49 -51.35
C ALA A 51 -18.39 31.28 -50.06
N GLY A 52 -19.71 31.22 -50.17
CA GLY A 52 -20.61 30.86 -49.05
C GLY A 52 -20.31 29.47 -48.48
N VAL A 53 -20.11 28.46 -49.34
CA VAL A 53 -19.73 27.10 -48.93
C VAL A 53 -18.37 27.09 -48.23
N ILE A 54 -17.37 27.82 -48.74
CA ILE A 54 -16.05 27.91 -48.08
C ILE A 54 -16.17 28.52 -46.68
N LEU A 55 -16.92 29.62 -46.54
CA LEU A 55 -17.08 30.31 -45.25
C LEU A 55 -17.78 29.43 -44.21
N THR A 56 -18.88 28.77 -44.61
CA THR A 56 -19.61 27.84 -43.74
C THR A 56 -18.75 26.63 -43.36
N THR A 57 -18.00 26.07 -44.32
CA THR A 57 -17.07 24.96 -44.09
C THR A 57 -15.96 25.35 -43.11
N ARG A 58 -15.38 26.54 -43.27
CA ARG A 58 -14.34 27.07 -42.36
C ARG A 58 -14.86 27.27 -40.93
N GLN A 59 -16.09 27.77 -40.79
CA GLN A 59 -16.73 27.88 -39.47
C GLN A 59 -17.00 26.50 -38.85
N GLY A 60 -17.47 25.53 -39.64
CA GLY A 60 -17.66 24.15 -39.22
C GLY A 60 -16.38 23.51 -38.69
N PHE A 61 -15.27 23.62 -39.44
CA PHE A 61 -13.97 23.10 -38.99
C PHE A 61 -13.47 23.78 -37.70
N ARG A 62 -13.66 25.09 -37.56
CA ARG A 62 -13.28 25.80 -36.33
C ARG A 62 -14.05 25.27 -35.12
N ASN A 63 -15.35 25.06 -35.24
CA ASN A 63 -16.17 24.52 -34.16
C ASN A 63 -15.79 23.08 -33.83
N LEU A 64 -15.48 22.26 -34.83
CA LEU A 64 -15.00 20.89 -34.62
C LEU A 64 -13.68 20.87 -33.85
N ILE A 65 -12.72 21.71 -34.23
CA ILE A 65 -11.42 21.81 -33.55
C ILE A 65 -11.61 22.24 -32.09
N LEU A 66 -12.44 23.27 -31.83
CA LEU A 66 -12.75 23.71 -30.48
C LEU A 66 -13.40 22.59 -29.66
N SER A 67 -14.37 21.88 -30.24
CA SER A 67 -15.03 20.74 -29.59
C SER A 67 -14.05 19.61 -29.27
N GLN A 68 -13.13 19.29 -30.18
CA GLN A 68 -12.11 18.25 -29.96
C GLN A 68 -11.11 18.68 -28.88
N GLN A 69 -10.72 19.96 -28.85
CA GLN A 69 -9.85 20.50 -27.80
C GLN A 69 -10.52 20.47 -26.43
N ASP A 70 -11.79 20.88 -26.34
CA ASP A 70 -12.57 20.83 -25.10
C ASP A 70 -12.80 19.38 -24.63
N GLN A 71 -13.10 18.46 -25.55
CA GLN A 71 -13.24 17.04 -25.21
C GLN A 71 -11.91 16.46 -24.73
N ALA A 72 -10.81 16.73 -25.44
CA ALA A 72 -9.48 16.28 -25.03
C ALA A 72 -9.07 16.86 -23.66
N ARG A 73 -9.45 18.12 -23.38
CA ARG A 73 -9.23 18.73 -22.07
C ARG A 73 -10.02 18.03 -20.98
N ARG A 74 -11.33 17.82 -21.18
CA ARG A 74 -12.18 17.10 -20.21
C ARG A 74 -11.72 15.68 -19.97
N GLU A 75 -11.25 14.99 -21.01
CA GLU A 75 -10.69 13.64 -20.87
C GLU A 75 -9.40 13.62 -20.05
N ARG A 76 -8.53 14.62 -20.18
CA ARG A 76 -7.34 14.76 -19.34
C ARG A 76 -7.72 15.00 -17.88
N GLU A 77 -8.60 15.98 -17.64
CA GLU A 77 -9.10 16.31 -16.30
C GLU A 77 -9.78 15.08 -15.65
N ALA A 78 -10.57 14.32 -16.41
CA ALA A 78 -11.21 13.10 -15.93
C ALA A 78 -10.19 11.99 -15.58
N ARG A 79 -9.14 11.80 -16.39
CA ARG A 79 -8.08 10.83 -16.10
C ARG A 79 -7.28 11.22 -14.86
N ASP A 80 -7.00 12.50 -14.68
CA ASP A 80 -6.26 12.99 -13.51
C ASP A 80 -7.09 12.82 -12.23
N HIS A 81 -8.40 13.12 -12.27
CA HIS A 81 -9.30 12.83 -11.15
C HIS A 81 -9.42 11.32 -10.86
N GLN A 82 -9.52 10.47 -11.89
CA GLN A 82 -9.56 9.02 -11.70
C GLN A 82 -8.28 8.48 -11.04
N ARG A 83 -7.11 9.03 -11.42
CA ARG A 83 -5.84 8.70 -10.79
C ARG A 83 -5.84 9.08 -9.32
N ALA A 84 -6.21 10.32 -8.99
CA ALA A 84 -6.28 10.80 -7.62
C ALA A 84 -7.21 9.94 -6.76
N ILE A 85 -8.41 9.61 -7.25
CA ILE A 85 -9.36 8.73 -6.56
C ILE A 85 -8.75 7.33 -6.35
N SER A 86 -8.08 6.78 -7.37
CA SER A 86 -7.49 5.44 -7.27
C SER A 86 -6.31 5.38 -6.29
N GLU A 87 -5.51 6.44 -6.21
CA GLU A 87 -4.40 6.57 -5.26
C GLU A 87 -4.93 6.67 -3.83
N GLU A 88 -5.97 7.49 -3.63
CA GLU A 88 -6.64 7.60 -2.33
C GLU A 88 -7.27 6.28 -1.90
N GLN A 89 -7.96 5.57 -2.80
CA GLN A 89 -8.54 4.26 -2.51
C GLN A 89 -7.47 3.23 -2.14
N ARG A 90 -6.35 3.19 -2.86
CA ARG A 90 -5.22 2.30 -2.55
C ARG A 90 -4.61 2.60 -1.19
N SER A 91 -4.44 3.88 -0.86
CA SER A 91 -3.92 4.31 0.45
C SER A 91 -4.86 3.91 1.59
N ARG A 92 -6.17 4.14 1.42
CA ARG A 92 -7.19 3.71 2.38
C ARG A 92 -7.21 2.20 2.55
N GLN A 93 -7.21 1.45 1.45
CA GLN A 93 -7.19 -0.01 1.50
C GLN A 93 -5.93 -0.56 2.20
N ALA A 94 -4.76 0.03 1.95
CA ALA A 94 -3.53 -0.35 2.65
C ALA A 94 -3.61 -0.08 4.16
N SER A 95 -4.23 1.04 4.57
CA SER A 95 -4.46 1.37 5.98
C SER A 95 -5.47 0.43 6.64
N ASP A 96 -6.56 0.09 5.94
CA ASP A 96 -7.58 -0.84 6.42
C ASP A 96 -7.03 -2.26 6.57
N ASP A 97 -6.23 -2.72 5.60
CA ASP A 97 -5.50 -4.00 5.65
C ASP A 97 -4.54 -4.05 6.86
N LEU A 98 -3.78 -2.97 7.08
CA LEU A 98 -2.87 -2.84 8.21
C LEU A 98 -3.62 -2.95 9.53
N ARG A 99 -4.73 -2.22 9.67
CA ARG A 99 -5.57 -2.22 10.87
C ARG A 99 -6.21 -3.58 11.13
N ALA A 100 -6.70 -4.23 10.08
CA ALA A 100 -7.27 -5.57 10.19
C ALA A 100 -6.21 -6.58 10.66
N LEU A 101 -5.01 -6.55 10.07
CA LEU A 101 -3.89 -7.40 10.48
C LEU A 101 -3.48 -7.14 11.93
N ALA A 102 -3.25 -5.89 12.30
CA ALA A 102 -2.83 -5.51 13.65
C ALA A 102 -3.90 -5.88 14.70
N SER A 103 -5.19 -5.67 14.40
CA SER A 103 -6.31 -6.06 15.28
C SER A 103 -6.38 -7.58 15.48
N ALA A 104 -6.21 -8.36 14.41
CA ALA A 104 -6.24 -9.81 14.47
C ALA A 104 -5.07 -10.36 15.30
N LEU A 105 -3.86 -9.84 15.09
CA LEU A 105 -2.67 -10.19 15.86
C LEU A 105 -2.78 -9.78 17.32
N LEU A 106 -3.38 -8.62 17.60
CA LEU A 106 -3.65 -8.13 18.96
C LEU A 106 -4.59 -9.08 19.71
N GLY A 107 -5.68 -9.51 19.07
CA GLY A 107 -6.62 -10.47 19.64
C GLY A 107 -5.99 -11.84 19.92
N GLU A 108 -5.20 -12.36 18.97
CA GLU A 108 -4.47 -13.61 19.16
C GLU A 108 -3.44 -13.52 20.28
N LEU A 109 -2.66 -12.43 20.32
CA LEU A 109 -1.64 -12.20 21.35
C LEU A 109 -2.28 -12.01 22.73
N GLY A 110 -3.44 -11.36 22.81
CA GLY A 110 -4.23 -11.26 24.03
C GLY A 110 -4.68 -12.64 24.55
N ALA A 111 -5.16 -13.51 23.67
CA ALA A 111 -5.51 -14.89 24.04
C ALA A 111 -4.28 -15.69 24.52
N ALA A 112 -3.14 -15.50 23.85
CA ALA A 112 -1.88 -16.13 24.25
C ALA A 112 -1.42 -15.66 25.64
N VAL A 113 -1.51 -14.36 25.94
CA VAL A 113 -1.20 -13.80 27.28
C VAL A 113 -2.06 -14.44 28.35
N VAL A 114 -3.38 -14.54 28.16
CA VAL A 114 -4.27 -15.19 29.14
C VAL A 114 -3.90 -16.67 29.33
N SER A 115 -3.52 -17.37 28.26
CA SER A 115 -3.07 -18.77 28.35
C SER A 115 -1.77 -18.90 29.15
N VAL A 116 -0.78 -18.05 28.86
CA VAL A 116 0.52 -18.04 29.53
C VAL A 116 0.38 -17.62 31.00
N GLU A 117 -0.49 -16.67 31.33
CA GLU A 117 -0.79 -16.29 32.71
C GLU A 117 -1.33 -17.45 33.54
N LYS A 118 -2.20 -18.28 32.98
CA LYS A 118 -2.70 -19.49 33.65
C LYS A 118 -1.56 -20.45 33.92
N MET A 119 -0.68 -20.67 32.94
CA MET A 119 0.49 -21.54 33.12
C MET A 119 1.49 -20.99 34.12
N ARG A 120 1.70 -19.67 34.15
CA ARG A 120 2.51 -19.01 35.17
C ARG A 120 2.01 -19.29 36.58
N LYS A 121 0.69 -19.20 36.81
CA LYS A 121 0.09 -19.53 38.12
C LYS A 121 0.30 -21.00 38.48
N TRP A 122 0.18 -21.90 37.50
CA TRP A 122 0.46 -23.32 37.70
C TRP A 122 1.93 -23.60 38.00
N ALA A 123 2.86 -22.97 37.28
CA ALA A 123 4.30 -23.08 37.53
C ALA A 123 4.66 -22.56 38.93
N ALA A 124 4.07 -21.45 39.36
CA ALA A 124 4.26 -20.92 40.72
C ALA A 124 3.76 -21.90 41.81
N LEU A 125 2.61 -22.54 41.59
CA LEU A 125 2.10 -23.57 42.50
C LEU A 125 3.03 -24.79 42.53
N GLN A 126 3.45 -25.31 41.37
CA GLN A 126 4.38 -26.43 41.28
C GLN A 126 5.72 -26.10 41.95
N GLN A 127 6.27 -24.92 41.71
CA GLN A 127 7.48 -24.43 42.39
C GLN A 127 7.34 -24.51 43.91
N ALA A 128 6.23 -23.99 44.47
CA ALA A 128 6.00 -24.01 45.92
C ALA A 128 5.87 -25.45 46.47
N LEU A 129 5.16 -26.33 45.75
CA LEU A 129 5.00 -27.73 46.14
C LEU A 129 6.34 -28.48 46.13
N TYR A 130 7.11 -28.35 45.06
CA TYR A 130 8.41 -29.01 44.93
C TYR A 130 9.47 -28.42 45.86
N ALA A 131 9.42 -27.11 46.14
CA ALA A 131 10.24 -26.49 47.18
C ALA A 131 9.97 -27.09 48.56
N ALA A 132 8.69 -27.31 48.89
CA ALA A 132 8.29 -27.91 50.16
C ALA A 132 8.73 -29.38 50.31
N MET A 133 8.94 -30.10 49.20
CA MET A 133 9.49 -31.47 49.21
C MET A 133 11.00 -31.52 49.52
N GLY A 134 11.73 -30.42 49.31
CA GLY A 134 13.17 -30.34 49.56
C GLY A 134 13.98 -31.39 48.80
N GLU A 135 14.86 -32.10 49.52
CA GLU A 135 15.72 -33.15 48.97
C GLU A 135 15.00 -34.48 48.67
N THR A 136 13.69 -34.56 48.95
CA THR A 136 12.92 -35.79 48.68
C THR A 136 12.91 -36.07 47.17
N ARG A 137 13.31 -37.30 46.79
CA ARG A 137 13.25 -37.76 45.40
C ARG A 137 11.81 -37.91 44.94
N VAL A 138 11.51 -37.39 43.75
CA VAL A 138 10.19 -37.56 43.14
C VAL A 138 10.08 -39.00 42.65
N SER A 139 9.06 -39.71 43.13
CA SER A 139 8.85 -41.14 42.82
C SER A 139 8.29 -41.40 41.42
N VAL A 140 7.80 -40.35 40.74
CA VAL A 140 7.21 -40.42 39.40
C VAL A 140 8.09 -39.60 38.44
N PRO A 141 8.37 -40.08 37.22
CA PRO A 141 9.10 -39.32 36.22
C PRO A 141 8.45 -37.96 35.98
N VAL A 142 9.25 -36.89 36.07
CA VAL A 142 8.76 -35.53 35.87
C VAL A 142 8.84 -35.19 34.39
N ASN A 143 7.69 -34.89 33.79
CA ASN A 143 7.61 -34.46 32.40
C ASN A 143 7.63 -32.92 32.32
N LEU A 144 8.82 -32.37 32.04
CA LEU A 144 9.03 -30.93 31.87
C LEU A 144 8.61 -30.41 30.48
N SER A 145 8.40 -31.32 29.52
CA SER A 145 8.08 -31.00 28.12
C SER A 145 6.70 -30.36 27.96
N ASN A 146 5.80 -30.59 28.92
CA ASN A 146 4.48 -29.98 28.99
C ASN A 146 4.46 -28.69 29.82
N SER A 147 5.61 -28.21 30.30
CA SER A 147 5.67 -27.01 31.14
C SER A 147 5.61 -25.72 30.34
N PHE A 148 5.91 -25.74 29.04
CA PHE A 148 5.76 -24.59 28.15
C PHE A 148 4.39 -24.54 27.45
N PRO A 149 3.77 -23.34 27.31
CA PRO A 149 2.51 -23.17 26.61
C PRO A 149 2.61 -23.56 25.15
N GLN A 150 1.85 -24.59 24.79
CA GLN A 150 1.54 -24.88 23.40
C GLN A 150 0.37 -24.00 22.99
N PHE A 151 0.67 -22.88 22.35
CA PHE A 151 -0.34 -22.00 21.78
C PHE A 151 -0.27 -22.08 20.25
N ASP A 152 -1.38 -22.46 19.61
CA ASP A 152 -1.44 -22.50 18.17
C ASP A 152 -1.78 -21.11 17.62
N ALA A 153 -0.75 -20.36 17.24
CA ALA A 153 -0.87 -19.01 16.67
C ALA A 153 -1.33 -19.05 15.21
N LEU A 154 -2.62 -19.34 14.99
CA LEU A 154 -3.26 -19.50 13.69
C LEU A 154 -3.23 -18.21 12.85
N VAL A 155 -3.53 -17.06 13.45
CA VAL A 155 -3.54 -15.75 12.79
C VAL A 155 -2.13 -15.37 12.37
N PHE A 156 -1.15 -15.49 13.26
CA PHE A 156 0.26 -15.26 12.94
C PHE A 156 0.74 -16.14 11.79
N LYS A 157 0.44 -17.45 11.84
CA LYS A 157 0.83 -18.40 10.78
C LYS A 157 0.17 -18.09 9.44
N ALA A 158 -1.14 -17.81 9.44
CA ALA A 158 -1.89 -17.51 8.23
C ALA A 158 -1.43 -16.21 7.57
N ASN A 159 -0.97 -15.25 8.35
CA ASN A 159 -0.62 -13.90 7.88
C ASN A 159 0.89 -13.60 7.89
N ILE A 160 1.76 -14.60 8.02
CA ILE A 160 3.21 -14.39 8.14
C ILE A 160 3.81 -13.59 6.97
N LYS A 161 3.24 -13.74 5.76
CA LYS A 161 3.66 -13.02 4.55
C LYS A 161 3.27 -11.54 4.57
N GLU A 162 2.23 -11.20 5.31
CA GLU A 162 1.66 -9.85 5.38
C GLU A 162 2.25 -9.03 6.54
N LEU A 163 3.03 -9.63 7.43
CA LEU A 163 3.64 -8.95 8.58
C LEU A 163 4.53 -7.76 8.18
N GLY A 164 5.09 -7.78 6.97
CA GLY A 164 5.86 -6.66 6.43
C GLY A 164 5.05 -5.35 6.35
N LYS A 165 3.72 -5.42 6.29
CA LYS A 165 2.83 -4.24 6.32
C LYS A 165 2.97 -3.44 7.64
N LEU A 166 3.31 -4.11 8.75
CA LEU A 166 3.50 -3.47 10.07
C LEU A 166 4.77 -2.60 10.15
N GLY A 167 5.64 -2.66 9.14
CA GLY A 167 6.97 -2.09 9.17
C GLY A 167 8.00 -3.03 9.80
N PRO A 168 9.29 -2.88 9.44
CA PRO A 168 10.33 -3.87 9.75
C PRO A 168 10.56 -4.05 11.24
N SER A 169 10.51 -2.97 12.03
CA SER A 169 10.72 -3.03 13.48
C SER A 169 9.58 -3.77 14.19
N THR A 170 8.33 -3.39 13.95
CA THR A 170 7.16 -4.04 14.58
C THR A 170 7.03 -5.49 14.12
N CYS A 171 7.32 -5.77 12.85
CA CYS A 171 7.35 -7.14 12.33
C CYS A 171 8.35 -8.02 13.09
N GLY A 172 9.56 -7.52 13.35
CA GLY A 172 10.59 -8.25 14.12
C GLY A 172 10.10 -8.59 15.53
N ASP A 173 9.57 -7.61 16.24
CA ASP A 173 9.07 -7.80 17.61
C ASP A 173 7.92 -8.82 17.68
N VAL A 174 6.99 -8.77 16.71
CA VAL A 174 5.90 -9.75 16.60
C VAL A 174 6.47 -11.16 16.40
N VAL A 175 7.41 -11.33 15.47
CA VAL A 175 8.03 -12.64 15.20
C VAL A 175 8.74 -13.18 16.45
N ASP A 176 9.51 -12.34 17.15
CA ASP A 176 10.24 -12.71 18.36
C ASP A 176 9.30 -13.26 19.45
N VAL A 177 8.19 -12.56 19.71
CA VAL A 177 7.22 -12.98 20.73
C VAL A 177 6.51 -14.28 20.35
N TYR A 178 6.10 -14.42 19.08
CA TYR A 178 5.39 -15.62 18.61
C TYR A 178 6.31 -16.85 18.45
N GLN A 179 7.61 -16.67 18.21
CA GLN A 179 8.54 -17.78 18.07
C GLN A 179 8.65 -18.61 19.36
N LEU A 180 8.61 -17.95 20.52
CA LEU A 180 8.68 -18.62 21.83
C LEU A 180 7.48 -19.52 22.09
N LEU A 181 6.28 -19.15 21.61
CA LEU A 181 5.06 -19.97 21.72
C LEU A 181 5.09 -21.23 20.84
N ARG A 182 6.02 -21.29 19.89
CA ARG A 182 6.14 -22.41 18.93
C ARG A 182 7.20 -23.44 19.32
N ILE A 183 7.98 -23.17 20.37
CA ILE A 183 8.98 -24.11 20.85
C ILE A 183 8.25 -25.32 21.42
N ARG A 184 8.35 -26.45 20.70
CA ARG A 184 7.93 -27.76 21.19
C ARG A 184 9.15 -28.44 21.73
N ASP A 185 9.36 -28.34 23.04
CA ASP A 185 10.38 -29.15 23.67
C ASP A 185 9.86 -30.58 23.81
N GLN A 186 10.64 -31.55 23.35
CA GLN A 186 10.34 -32.98 23.47
C GLN A 186 11.45 -33.62 24.29
N GLN A 187 11.61 -33.17 25.54
CA GLN A 187 12.54 -33.83 26.45
C GLN A 187 11.93 -35.13 26.96
N PRO A 188 12.73 -36.20 27.09
CA PRO A 188 12.29 -37.38 27.81
C PRO A 188 11.98 -37.00 29.27
N PRO A 189 11.02 -37.69 29.93
CA PRO A 189 10.80 -37.52 31.35
C PRO A 189 12.09 -37.72 32.14
N VAL A 190 12.33 -36.87 33.14
CA VAL A 190 13.52 -36.94 33.97
C VAL A 190 13.20 -37.74 35.23
N GLU A 191 14.04 -38.74 35.52
CA GLU A 191 13.93 -39.60 36.70
C GLU A 191 14.95 -39.23 37.78
N GLY A 192 14.67 -39.57 39.03
CA GLY A 192 15.64 -39.45 40.13
C GLY A 192 15.94 -38.02 40.60
N VAL A 193 15.22 -37.02 40.08
CA VAL A 193 15.33 -35.62 40.51
C VAL A 193 14.71 -35.41 41.90
N THR A 194 15.32 -34.51 42.68
CA THR A 194 14.75 -34.07 43.96
C THR A 194 13.72 -32.97 43.74
N GLY A 195 12.84 -32.76 44.72
CA GLY A 195 11.91 -31.63 44.70
C GLY A 195 12.63 -30.29 44.50
N GLU A 196 13.77 -30.08 45.15
CA GLU A 196 14.57 -28.86 44.99
C GLU A 196 14.99 -28.61 43.54
N HIS A 197 15.50 -29.63 42.82
CA HIS A 197 15.88 -29.48 41.41
C HIS A 197 14.68 -29.09 40.54
N VAL A 198 13.53 -29.72 40.76
CA VAL A 198 12.30 -29.41 40.00
C VAL A 198 11.81 -28.00 40.32
N SER A 199 11.90 -27.57 41.58
CA SER A 199 11.54 -26.21 42.00
C SER A 199 12.37 -25.15 41.29
N ILE A 200 13.69 -25.36 41.14
CA ILE A 200 14.58 -24.46 40.40
C ILE A 200 14.13 -24.34 38.94
N VAL A 201 13.79 -25.45 38.29
CA VAL A 201 13.29 -25.45 36.92
C VAL A 201 11.94 -24.70 36.81
N MET A 202 11.00 -24.96 37.72
CA MET A 202 9.70 -24.27 37.74
C MET A 202 9.84 -22.76 38.00
N LYS A 203 10.81 -22.36 38.82
CA LYS A 203 11.17 -20.96 39.01
C LYS A 203 11.62 -20.33 37.69
N GLY A 204 12.49 -21.01 36.94
CA GLY A 204 12.94 -20.56 35.62
C GLY A 204 11.79 -20.41 34.62
N PHE A 205 10.85 -21.37 34.58
CA PHE A 205 9.65 -21.23 33.72
C PHE A 205 8.78 -20.05 34.13
N LYS A 206 8.54 -19.87 35.43
CA LYS A 206 7.76 -18.74 35.94
C LYS A 206 8.39 -17.41 35.53
N GLU A 207 9.70 -17.23 35.74
CA GLU A 207 10.44 -16.03 35.35
C GLU A 207 10.40 -15.80 33.83
N GLY A 208 10.56 -16.87 33.04
CA GLY A 208 10.41 -16.81 31.59
C GLY A 208 9.01 -16.37 31.13
N PHE A 209 7.95 -16.84 31.81
CA PHE A 209 6.59 -16.39 31.53
C PHE A 209 6.35 -14.93 31.93
N ASP A 210 6.92 -14.48 33.05
CA ASP A 210 6.87 -13.08 33.46
C ASP A 210 7.51 -12.16 32.40
N GLU A 211 8.70 -12.51 31.90
CA GLU A 211 9.32 -11.76 30.79
C GLU A 211 8.49 -11.78 29.52
N TRP A 212 8.03 -12.96 29.12
CA TRP A 212 7.28 -13.12 27.88
C TRP A 212 5.98 -12.32 27.90
N ILE A 213 5.29 -12.28 29.05
CA ILE A 213 4.07 -11.47 29.20
C ILE A 213 4.39 -9.98 29.02
N LEU A 214 5.49 -9.48 29.60
CA LEU A 214 5.92 -8.09 29.41
C LEU A 214 6.24 -7.78 27.95
N ASP A 215 6.95 -8.69 27.26
CA ASP A 215 7.26 -8.57 25.84
C ASP A 215 5.97 -8.55 24.99
N ALA A 216 5.05 -9.45 25.27
CA ALA A 216 3.76 -9.52 24.59
C ALA A 216 2.96 -8.22 24.79
N LEU A 217 2.87 -7.71 26.02
CA LEU A 217 2.18 -6.44 26.31
C LEU A 217 2.83 -5.25 25.60
N HIS A 218 4.16 -5.23 25.47
CA HIS A 218 4.87 -4.21 24.68
C HIS A 218 4.47 -4.29 23.21
N VAL A 219 4.50 -5.48 22.62
CA VAL A 219 4.08 -5.69 21.22
C VAL A 219 2.62 -5.32 21.01
N GLN A 220 1.72 -5.61 21.97
CA GLN A 220 0.33 -5.15 21.90
C GLN A 220 0.23 -3.62 21.82
N LYS A 221 1.03 -2.88 22.60
CA LYS A 221 1.09 -1.41 22.52
C LYS A 221 1.58 -0.94 21.16
N ARG A 222 2.59 -1.59 20.58
CA ARG A 222 3.08 -1.26 19.23
C ARG A 222 2.03 -1.53 18.15
N LEU A 223 1.31 -2.65 18.24
CA LEU A 223 0.20 -2.97 17.34
C LEU A 223 -0.93 -1.93 17.44
N LEU A 224 -1.26 -1.48 18.66
CA LEU A 224 -2.21 -0.38 18.88
C LEU A 224 -1.72 0.94 18.27
N ALA A 225 -0.43 1.28 18.44
CA ALA A 225 0.17 2.48 17.84
C ALA A 225 0.11 2.44 16.30
N ALA A 226 0.33 1.27 15.69
CA ALA A 226 0.23 1.07 14.25
C ALA A 226 -1.19 1.29 13.69
N MET A 227 -2.24 1.10 14.49
CA MET A 227 -3.64 1.28 14.07
C MET A 227 -4.14 2.73 14.18
N ASP A 228 -3.80 3.38 15.29
CA ASP A 228 -4.36 4.68 15.71
C ASP A 228 -3.38 5.84 15.59
N SER A 229 -2.14 5.62 15.12
CA SER A 229 -1.06 6.63 15.11
C SER A 229 -0.79 7.23 16.50
N ARG A 230 -0.90 6.42 17.55
CA ARG A 230 -0.49 6.78 18.92
C ARG A 230 1.03 6.71 19.07
N ASP A 231 1.55 7.23 20.17
CA ASP A 231 2.97 7.13 20.52
C ASP A 231 3.43 5.66 20.55
N ASP A 232 4.28 5.29 19.59
CA ASP A 232 4.95 3.98 19.56
C ASP A 232 5.95 3.91 20.73
N PRO A 233 5.86 2.93 21.65
CA PRO A 233 6.79 2.80 22.76
C PRO A 233 8.22 2.45 22.33
N GLY A 234 8.48 2.23 21.05
CA GLY A 234 9.79 1.91 20.50
C GLY A 234 10.01 0.40 20.36
N SER A 235 11.23 0.01 19.98
CA SER A 235 11.53 -1.40 19.72
C SER A 235 11.50 -2.26 20.99
N LEU A 236 11.11 -3.52 20.86
CA LEU A 236 11.16 -4.48 21.97
C LEU A 236 12.58 -4.67 22.50
N TYR A 237 13.58 -4.56 21.63
CA TYR A 237 14.99 -4.63 22.02
C TYR A 237 15.37 -3.52 23.01
N ASP A 238 14.99 -2.28 22.73
CA ASP A 238 15.28 -1.13 23.60
C ASP A 238 14.54 -1.27 24.94
N GLU A 239 13.29 -1.74 24.89
CA GLU A 239 12.48 -2.01 26.08
C GLU A 239 13.09 -3.09 26.99
N ARG A 240 13.59 -4.19 26.40
CA ARG A 240 14.29 -5.24 27.15
C ARG A 240 15.57 -4.71 27.79
N ARG A 241 16.35 -3.92 27.06
CA ARG A 241 17.56 -3.28 27.60
C ARG A 241 17.26 -2.31 28.74
N ARG A 242 16.16 -1.55 28.65
CA ARG A 242 15.71 -0.66 29.73
C ARG A 242 15.38 -1.45 30.99
N ARG A 243 14.57 -2.51 30.87
CA ARG A 243 14.21 -3.39 31.99
C ARG A 243 15.44 -4.05 32.62
N GLU A 244 16.42 -4.44 31.82
CA GLU A 244 17.67 -5.01 32.31
C GLU A 244 18.48 -4.00 33.11
N ALA A 245 18.61 -2.76 32.62
CA ALA A 245 19.30 -1.69 33.34
C ALA A 245 18.62 -1.35 34.69
N GLU A 246 17.29 -1.38 34.74
CA GLU A 246 16.51 -1.15 35.96
C GLU A 246 16.68 -2.26 37.02
N ARG A 247 17.08 -3.49 36.63
CA ARG A 247 17.32 -4.61 37.57
C ARG A 247 18.67 -4.57 38.25
N VAL A 248 19.63 -3.87 37.67
CA VAL A 248 21.01 -3.78 38.17
C VAL A 248 21.15 -2.63 39.19
N GLN A 249 20.18 -1.72 39.25
CA GLN A 249 20.11 -0.61 40.21
C GLN A 249 19.45 -1.04 41.52
#